data_AF-A0A3D2FBT4-F1
#
_entry.id   AF-A0A3D2FBT4-F1
#
_cell.length_a   1.000
_cell.length_b   1.000
_cell.length_c   1.000
_cell.angle_alpha   90.00
_cell.angle_beta   90.00
_cell.angle_gamma   90.00
#
_symmetry.space_group_name_H-M   'P 1'
#
loop_
_entity.id
_entity.type
_entity.pdbx_description
1 polymer ?
#
loop_
_entity_poly.entity_id
_entity_poly.type
_entity_poly.pdbx_seq_one_letter_code
_entity_poly.pdbx_strand_id
1 'polypeptide(L)'
;LNSGADVLVLNHYGGNMVNSLTNAVQFGLRDKIVNGKNFEIVVPLYSRLMAKGAGANVKGIHGSTNWHWSLTDEGSKAFVKSFGTKYG
;
A
#
# COMPACT_ATOMS: atom_id res chain seq x y z
N LEU A 1 1.25 -10.67 -18.64
CA LEU A 1 -0.18 -11.07 -18.67
C LEU A 1 -0.41 -12.57 -18.88
N ASN A 2 0.64 -13.37 -19.13
CA ASN A 2 0.52 -14.77 -19.55
C ASN A 2 0.76 -15.80 -18.41
N SER A 3 0.89 -15.35 -17.17
CA SER A 3 1.23 -16.23 -16.04
C SER A 3 0.02 -16.94 -15.42
N GLY A 4 -1.21 -16.52 -15.73
CA GLY A 4 -2.42 -17.01 -15.05
C GLY A 4 -2.55 -16.56 -13.59
N ALA A 5 -1.66 -15.69 -13.11
CA ALA A 5 -1.73 -15.15 -11.75
C ALA A 5 -2.97 -14.29 -11.55
N ASP A 6 -3.58 -14.40 -10.37
CA ASP A 6 -4.69 -13.59 -9.88
C ASP A 6 -4.24 -12.58 -8.79
N VAL A 7 -2.96 -12.61 -8.40
CA VAL A 7 -2.37 -11.65 -7.46
C VAL A 7 -1.05 -11.09 -8.01
N LEU A 8 -0.88 -9.77 -7.93
CA LEU A 8 0.40 -9.08 -8.14
C LEU A 8 0.92 -8.52 -6.80
N VAL A 9 2.06 -9.01 -6.35
CA VAL A 9 2.75 -8.47 -5.18
C VAL A 9 3.82 -7.48 -5.63
N LEU A 10 3.62 -6.20 -5.31
CA LEU A 10 4.55 -5.12 -5.64
C LEU A 10 5.49 -4.85 -4.47
N ASN A 11 6.52 -5.67 -4.31
CA ASN A 11 7.56 -5.51 -3.29
C ASN A 11 8.61 -4.45 -3.69
N HIS A 12 8.14 -3.27 -4.05
CA HIS A 12 8.98 -2.12 -4.39
C HIS A 12 8.84 -1.05 -3.30
N TYR A 13 9.84 -0.19 -3.16
CA TYR A 13 9.81 0.91 -2.20
C TYR A 13 9.95 2.28 -2.87
N GLY A 14 9.44 3.32 -2.22
CA GLY A 14 9.51 4.70 -2.67
C GLY A 14 8.86 4.93 -4.05
N GLY A 15 9.54 5.70 -4.90
CA GLY A 15 9.05 6.04 -6.24
C GLY A 15 8.82 4.83 -7.15
N ASN A 16 9.59 3.76 -6.98
CA ASN A 16 9.42 2.54 -7.77
C ASN A 16 8.08 1.87 -7.49
N MET A 17 7.63 1.88 -6.23
CA MET A 17 6.31 1.39 -5.87
C MET A 17 5.23 2.24 -6.54
N VAL A 18 5.32 3.56 -6.40
CA VAL A 18 4.35 4.51 -6.99
C VAL A 18 4.20 4.29 -8.49
N ASN A 19 5.33 4.17 -9.21
CA ASN A 19 5.34 3.93 -10.65
C ASN A 19 4.75 2.57 -11.00
N SER A 20 5.13 1.52 -10.28
CA SER A 20 4.65 0.15 -10.54
C SER A 20 3.15 0.01 -10.30
N LEU A 21 2.64 0.58 -9.20
CA LEU A 21 1.22 0.57 -8.89
C LEU A 21 0.42 1.40 -9.91
N THR A 22 0.94 2.57 -10.28
CA THR A 22 0.30 3.43 -11.30
C THR A 22 0.18 2.69 -12.62
N ASN A 23 1.26 2.04 -13.07
CA ASN A 23 1.24 1.26 -14.31
C ASN A 23 0.29 0.06 -14.21
N ALA A 24 0.28 -0.66 -13.08
CA ALA A 24 -0.64 -1.79 -12.86
C ALA A 24 -2.11 -1.36 -12.95
N VAL A 25 -2.46 -0.21 -12.35
CA VAL A 25 -3.81 0.37 -12.44
C VAL A 25 -4.13 0.84 -13.86
N GLN A 26 -3.21 1.55 -14.53
CA GLN A 26 -3.39 2.02 -15.91
C GLN A 26 -3.54 0.87 -16.92
N PHE A 27 -2.91 -0.27 -16.68
CA PHE A 27 -3.09 -1.48 -17.49
C PHE A 27 -4.38 -2.24 -17.17
N GLY A 28 -5.26 -1.69 -16.32
CA GLY A 28 -6.57 -2.27 -16.01
C GLY A 28 -6.50 -3.54 -15.18
N LEU A 29 -5.39 -3.79 -14.46
CA LEU A 29 -5.26 -5.01 -13.66
C LEU A 29 -6.28 -5.07 -12.52
N ARG A 30 -6.75 -3.92 -12.00
CA ARG A 30 -7.78 -3.88 -10.95
C ARG A 30 -9.14 -4.39 -11.39
N ASP A 31 -9.46 -4.24 -12.67
CA ASP A 31 -10.77 -4.61 -13.23
C ASP A 31 -10.73 -6.01 -13.85
N LYS A 32 -9.58 -6.66 -13.81
CA LYS A 32 -9.38 -7.97 -14.43
C LYS A 32 -9.97 -9.07 -13.56
N ILE A 33 -10.64 -10.03 -14.20
CA ILE A 33 -11.02 -11.30 -13.60
C ILE A 33 -10.08 -12.39 -14.11
N VAL A 34 -9.49 -13.16 -13.19
CA VAL A 34 -8.63 -14.32 -13.48
C VAL A 34 -9.12 -15.48 -12.63
N ASN A 35 -9.29 -16.66 -13.23
CA ASN A 35 -9.78 -17.86 -12.53
C ASN A 35 -11.13 -17.64 -11.79
N GLY A 36 -12.01 -16.80 -12.35
CA GLY A 36 -13.30 -16.47 -11.74
C GLY A 36 -13.24 -15.55 -10.51
N LYS A 37 -12.08 -14.92 -10.24
CA LYS A 37 -11.86 -14.00 -9.12
C LYS A 37 -11.34 -12.65 -9.62
N ASN A 38 -11.59 -11.59 -8.86
CA ASN A 38 -10.95 -10.31 -9.12
C ASN A 38 -9.43 -10.45 -8.95
N PHE A 39 -8.69 -9.79 -9.83
CA PHE A 39 -7.25 -9.71 -9.73
C PHE A 39 -6.87 -8.74 -8.62
N GLU A 40 -6.06 -9.21 -7.68
CA GLU A 40 -5.66 -8.43 -6.51
C GLU A 40 -4.25 -7.86 -6.67
N ILE A 41 -4.05 -6.65 -6.16
CA ILE A 41 -2.74 -6.03 -6.05
C ILE A 41 -2.43 -5.86 -4.57
N VAL A 42 -1.27 -6.36 -4.16
CA VAL A 42 -0.78 -6.28 -2.79
C VAL A 42 0.51 -5.46 -2.77
N VAL A 43 0.56 -4.45 -1.92
CA VAL A 43 1.76 -3.65 -1.68
C VAL A 43 2.21 -3.89 -0.23
N PRO A 44 3.18 -4.78 0.00
CA PRO A 44 3.77 -4.93 1.33
C PRO A 44 4.52 -3.66 1.72
N LEU A 45 4.56 -3.36 3.03
CA LEU A 45 5.29 -2.24 3.60
C LEU A 45 4.93 -0.86 3.01
N TYR A 46 3.65 -0.51 3.07
CA TYR A 46 3.14 0.81 2.74
C TYR A 46 3.73 1.90 3.65
N SER A 47 4.25 2.96 3.04
CA SER A 47 4.65 4.20 3.73
C SER A 47 3.70 5.34 3.33
N ARG A 48 3.57 6.35 4.20
CA ARG A 48 2.71 7.52 3.93
C ARG A 48 3.17 8.30 2.69
N LEU A 49 4.49 8.38 2.47
CA LEU A 49 5.06 9.03 1.28
C LEU A 49 4.61 8.30 0.01
N MET A 50 4.71 6.98 0.03
CA MET A 50 4.26 6.13 -1.06
C MET A 50 2.76 6.24 -1.32
N ALA A 51 1.95 6.34 -0.25
CA ALA A 51 0.50 6.50 -0.38
C ALA A 51 0.13 7.83 -1.01
N LYS A 52 0.80 8.89 -0.57
CA LYS A 52 0.64 10.23 -1.13
C LYS A 52 1.04 10.28 -2.61
N GLY A 53 2.17 9.65 -2.96
CA GLY A 53 2.67 9.63 -4.34
C GLY A 53 1.78 8.85 -5.31
N ALA A 54 1.18 7.74 -4.86
CA ALA A 54 0.29 6.93 -5.70
C ALA A 54 -1.15 7.47 -5.78
N GLY A 55 -1.54 8.41 -4.91
CA GLY A 55 -2.81 9.14 -5.01
C GLY A 55 -4.03 8.21 -5.04
N ALA A 56 -4.93 8.39 -6.01
CA ALA A 56 -6.15 7.57 -6.12
C ALA A 56 -5.86 6.08 -6.41
N ASN A 57 -4.69 5.74 -6.96
CA ASN A 57 -4.34 4.37 -7.33
C ASN A 57 -4.20 3.44 -6.12
N VAL A 58 -4.09 3.99 -4.92
CA VAL A 58 -3.97 3.22 -3.67
C VAL A 58 -5.31 2.73 -3.13
N LYS A 59 -6.42 3.25 -3.66
CA LYS A 59 -7.75 2.95 -3.14
C LYS A 59 -8.06 1.46 -3.31
N GLY A 60 -8.37 0.79 -2.20
CA GLY A 60 -8.70 -0.64 -2.20
C GLY A 60 -7.51 -1.53 -2.58
N ILE A 61 -6.27 -1.07 -2.38
CA ILE A 61 -5.07 -1.91 -2.47
C ILE A 61 -4.79 -2.47 -1.07
N HIS A 62 -4.57 -3.78 -0.99
CA HIS A 62 -4.16 -4.41 0.25
C HIS A 62 -2.69 -4.10 0.52
N GLY A 63 -2.37 -3.73 1.76
CA GLY A 63 -1.00 -3.48 2.16
C GLY A 63 -0.77 -3.70 3.65
N SER A 64 0.51 -3.75 4.02
CA SER A 64 0.94 -3.88 5.40
C SER A 64 1.84 -2.69 5.75
N THR A 65 1.97 -2.38 7.04
CA THR A 65 3.01 -1.49 7.55
C THR A 65 3.47 -2.03 8.89
N ASN A 66 4.74 -1.82 9.24
CA ASN A 66 5.30 -2.41 10.47
C ASN A 66 4.65 -1.83 11.73
N TRP A 67 4.25 -0.55 11.68
CA TRP A 67 3.61 0.16 12.79
C TRP A 67 2.80 1.33 12.25
N HIS A 68 1.67 1.65 12.89
CA HIS A 68 0.85 2.80 12.56
C HIS A 68 0.57 3.63 13.81
N TRP A 69 0.72 4.95 13.73
CA TRP A 69 0.55 5.86 14.87
C TRP A 69 -0.86 5.90 15.44
N SER A 70 -1.87 5.45 14.68
CA SER A 70 -3.25 5.39 15.16
C SER A 70 -3.57 4.13 15.97
N LEU A 71 -2.59 3.26 16.22
CA LEU A 71 -2.77 2.12 17.12
C LEU A 71 -3.12 2.61 18.52
N THR A 72 -3.99 1.88 19.20
CA THR A 72 -4.61 2.30 20.47
C THR A 72 -3.91 1.70 21.70
N ASP A 73 -2.85 0.93 21.51
CA ASP A 73 -2.03 0.36 22.58
C ASP A 73 -1.25 1.45 23.35
N GLU A 74 -0.84 1.11 24.58
CA GLU A 74 -0.17 2.05 25.48
C GLU A 74 1.16 2.56 24.92
N GLY A 75 1.92 1.69 24.26
CA GLY A 75 3.21 2.04 23.66
C GLY A 75 3.06 3.06 22.54
N SER A 76 2.12 2.82 21.61
CA SER A 76 1.82 3.73 20.52
C SER A 76 1.32 5.09 21.03
N LYS A 77 0.44 5.11 22.03
CA LYS A 77 -0.03 6.36 22.67
C LYS A 77 1.12 7.15 23.30
N ALA A 78 2.00 6.49 24.06
CA ALA A 78 3.15 7.12 24.70
C ALA A 78 4.13 7.69 23.67
N PHE A 79 4.42 6.94 22.62
CA PHE A 79 5.30 7.39 21.54
C PHE A 79 4.72 8.60 20.79
N VAL A 80 3.46 8.53 20.36
CA VAL A 80 2.82 9.63 19.63
C VAL A 80 2.78 10.91 20.48
N LYS A 81 2.43 10.81 21.76
CA LYS A 81 2.43 11.95 22.69
C LYS A 81 3.84 12.55 22.86
N SER A 82 4.84 11.72 23.16
CA SER A 82 6.21 12.19 23.43
C SER A 82 6.86 12.80 22.18
N PHE A 83 6.71 12.14 21.03
CA PHE A 83 7.22 12.64 19.76
C PHE A 83 6.53 13.95 19.34
N GLY A 84 5.19 13.99 19.41
CA GLY A 84 4.42 15.20 19.08
C GLY A 84 4.70 16.37 20.01
N THR A 85 4.98 16.13 21.31
CA THR A 85 5.36 17.20 22.24
C THR A 85 6.73 17.81 21.88
N LYS A 86 7.67 16.99 21.40
CA LYS A 86 9.04 17.43 21.10
C LYS A 86 9.21 18.02 19.70
N TYR A 87 8.45 17.53 18.72
CA TYR A 87 8.68 17.81 17.29
C TYR A 87 7.43 18.26 16.52
N GLY A 88 6.27 18.33 17.19
CA GLY A 88 4.98 18.67 16.58
C GLY A 88 4.71 20.16 16.47
#